data_AF-A0A8S9B2V3-F1
#
_entry.id   AF-A0A8S9B2V3-F1
#
_cell.length_a   1.000
_cell.length_b   1.000
_cell.length_c   1.000
_cell.angle_alpha   90.00
_cell.angle_beta   90.00
_cell.angle_gamma   90.00
#
_symmetry.space_group_name_H-M   'P 1'
#
loop_
_entity.id
_entity.type
_entity.pdbx_description
1 polymer ?
#
loop_
_entity_poly.entity_id
_entity_poly.type
_entity_poly.pdbx_seq_one_letter_code
_entity_poly.pdbx_strand_id
1 'polypeptide(L)'
;MTSEKCCICSKATENKCAVCKSAHYCSADCQKKDWPLHKLLCNKFVSFVEAGPTVDTEGDDYAVSSKYKLAILFPEKSNSPELIWLKCFTKSEYDDDYDEPLNPLYHYYQDIH
;
A
#
# COMPACT_ATOMS: atom_id res chain seq x y z
N MET A 1 17.43 -8.76 -14.16
CA MET A 1 15.96 -8.76 -14.02
C MET A 1 15.65 -9.45 -12.71
N THR A 2 15.03 -8.77 -11.75
CA THR A 2 14.65 -9.38 -10.47
C THR A 2 13.39 -10.20 -10.69
N SER A 3 13.45 -11.52 -10.47
CA SER A 3 12.27 -12.38 -10.53
C SER A 3 11.45 -12.19 -9.26
N GLU A 4 10.14 -11.98 -9.43
CA GLU A 4 9.19 -11.90 -8.33
C GLU A 4 8.84 -13.29 -7.80
N LYS A 5 8.22 -13.33 -6.62
CA LYS A 5 7.83 -14.61 -5.99
C LYS A 5 6.34 -14.86 -6.15
N CYS A 6 6.00 -16.12 -6.42
CA CYS A 6 4.63 -16.60 -6.43
C CYS A 6 3.94 -16.35 -5.07
N CYS A 7 2.77 -15.71 -5.08
CA CYS A 7 2.02 -15.39 -3.85
C CYS A 7 1.55 -16.62 -3.06
N ILE A 8 1.54 -17.81 -3.67
CA ILE A 8 1.03 -19.05 -3.05
C ILE A 8 2.13 -19.99 -2.57
N CYS A 9 3.24 -20.09 -3.30
CA CYS A 9 4.28 -21.09 -3.02
C CYS A 9 5.71 -20.52 -3.01
N SER A 10 5.86 -19.21 -3.17
CA SER A 10 7.13 -18.47 -3.09
C SER A 10 8.18 -18.83 -4.14
N LYS A 11 7.86 -19.69 -5.11
CA LYS A 11 8.73 -19.97 -6.27
C LYS A 11 8.93 -18.70 -7.10
N ALA A 12 10.14 -18.53 -7.61
CA ALA A 12 10.47 -17.47 -8.56
C ALA A 12 9.57 -17.56 -9.80
N THR A 13 9.06 -16.41 -10.26
CA THR A 13 8.24 -16.30 -11.46
C THR A 13 8.30 -14.89 -12.06
N GLU A 14 8.02 -14.81 -13.35
CA GLU A 14 7.82 -13.55 -14.08
C GLU A 14 6.35 -13.36 -14.47
N ASN A 15 5.52 -14.37 -14.21
CA ASN A 15 4.11 -14.37 -14.54
C ASN A 15 3.36 -13.54 -13.50
N LYS A 16 2.68 -12.51 -13.98
CA LYS A 16 1.80 -11.64 -13.18
C LYS A 16 0.35 -11.75 -13.62
N CYS A 17 -0.55 -11.44 -12.71
CA CYS A 17 -1.97 -11.35 -13.02
C CYS A 17 -2.20 -10.34 -14.17
N ALA A 18 -2.89 -10.76 -15.23
CA ALA A 18 -3.11 -9.93 -16.41
C ALA A 18 -3.97 -8.68 -16.13
N VAL A 19 -4.82 -8.75 -15.09
CA VAL A 19 -5.74 -7.67 -14.71
C VAL A 19 -5.04 -6.66 -13.81
N CYS A 20 -4.70 -7.04 -12.58
CA CYS A 20 -4.13 -6.10 -11.61
C CYS A 20 -2.64 -5.79 -11.80
N LYS A 21 -1.91 -6.65 -12.54
CA LYS A 21 -0.46 -6.56 -12.78
C LYS A 21 0.41 -6.52 -11.49
N SER A 22 -0.17 -6.76 -10.32
CA SER A 22 0.49 -6.67 -9.02
C SER A 22 0.82 -8.05 -8.41
N ALA A 23 -0.12 -9.00 -8.46
CA ALA A 23 0.12 -10.35 -7.94
C ALA A 23 0.87 -11.22 -8.95
N HIS A 24 1.74 -12.10 -8.45
CA HIS A 24 2.59 -12.99 -9.24
C HIS A 24 2.30 -14.46 -8.93
N TYR A 25 2.22 -15.31 -9.97
CA TYR A 25 1.90 -16.73 -9.82
C TYR A 25 2.74 -17.60 -10.75
N CYS A 26 3.42 -18.62 -10.20
CA CYS A 26 4.22 -19.52 -11.03
C CYS A 26 3.40 -20.40 -11.98
N SER A 27 2.08 -20.54 -11.75
CA SER A 27 1.17 -21.33 -12.59
C SER A 27 -0.28 -20.87 -12.46
N ALA A 28 -1.11 -21.25 -13.43
CA ALA A 28 -2.56 -21.03 -13.38
C ALA A 28 -3.22 -21.70 -12.16
N ASP A 29 -2.67 -22.83 -11.68
CA ASP A 29 -3.19 -23.49 -10.47
C ASP A 29 -2.94 -22.66 -9.21
N CYS A 30 -1.78 -22.00 -9.11
CA CYS A 30 -1.52 -21.07 -8.00
C CYS A 30 -2.48 -19.88 -8.08
N GLN A 31 -2.71 -19.33 -9.27
CA GLN A 31 -3.69 -18.25 -9.45
C GLN A 31 -5.11 -18.68 -9.05
N LYS A 32 -5.55 -19.87 -9.48
CA LYS A 32 -6.88 -20.43 -9.13
C LYS A 32 -7.05 -20.64 -7.63
N LYS A 33 -6.00 -21.07 -6.93
CA LYS A 33 -6.00 -21.22 -5.46
C LYS A 33 -6.20 -19.88 -4.75
N ASP A 34 -5.59 -18.81 -5.25
CA ASP A 34 -5.73 -17.46 -4.69
C ASP A 34 -7.04 -16.76 -5.11
N TRP A 35 -7.62 -17.17 -6.24
CA TRP A 35 -8.74 -16.49 -6.89
C TRP A 35 -9.92 -16.12 -6.00
N PRO A 36 -10.40 -16.97 -5.06
CA PRO A 36 -11.51 -16.62 -4.17
C PRO A 36 -11.28 -15.32 -3.38
N LEU A 37 -10.04 -15.07 -2.93
CA LEU A 37 -9.65 -13.85 -2.21
C LEU A 37 -9.21 -12.76 -3.17
N HIS A 38 -8.35 -13.10 -4.13
CA HIS A 38 -7.77 -12.15 -5.08
C HIS A 38 -8.83 -11.34 -5.84
N LYS A 39 -9.90 -12.00 -6.28
CA LYS A 39 -10.95 -11.36 -7.09
C LYS A 39 -11.71 -10.23 -6.36
N LEU A 40 -11.68 -10.21 -5.03
CA LEU A 40 -12.37 -9.20 -4.22
C LEU A 40 -11.85 -7.79 -4.53
N LEU A 41 -10.55 -7.67 -4.84
CA LEU A 41 -9.88 -6.40 -5.08
C LEU A 41 -9.27 -6.30 -6.49
N CYS A 42 -8.97 -7.43 -7.14
CA CYS A 42 -8.22 -7.49 -8.42
C CYS A 42 -8.73 -6.51 -9.48
N ASN A 43 -10.04 -6.53 -9.76
CA ASN A 43 -10.64 -5.72 -10.82
C ASN A 43 -10.64 -4.22 -10.53
N LYS A 44 -10.60 -3.84 -9.24
CA LYS A 44 -10.60 -2.44 -8.81
C LYS A 44 -9.19 -1.88 -8.66
N PHE A 45 -8.19 -2.75 -8.59
CA PHE A 45 -6.83 -2.38 -8.20
C PHE A 45 -6.18 -1.34 -9.12
N VAL A 46 -6.17 -1.58 -10.44
CA VAL A 46 -5.48 -0.69 -11.39
C VAL A 46 -6.07 0.71 -11.35
N SER A 47 -7.40 0.82 -11.52
CA SER A 47 -8.10 2.11 -11.49
C SER A 47 -7.94 2.82 -10.15
N PHE A 48 -7.91 2.08 -9.05
CA PHE A 48 -7.74 2.66 -7.72
C PHE A 48 -6.33 3.22 -7.50
N VAL A 49 -5.30 2.49 -7.95
CA VAL A 49 -3.90 2.93 -7.86
C VAL A 49 -3.66 4.14 -8.76
N GLU A 50 -4.21 4.14 -9.97
CA GLU A 50 -4.10 5.27 -10.91
C GLU A 50 -4.82 6.53 -10.42
N ALA A 51 -5.93 6.38 -9.68
CA ALA A 51 -6.66 7.49 -9.06
C ALA A 51 -6.03 8.01 -7.76
N GLY A 52 -4.82 7.56 -7.41
CA GLY A 52 -4.16 7.91 -6.16
C GLY A 52 -3.96 9.43 -5.97
N PRO A 53 -3.87 9.89 -4.70
CA PRO A 53 -3.72 11.30 -4.39
C PRO A 53 -2.39 11.85 -4.94
N THR A 54 -2.47 13.00 -5.60
CA THR A 54 -1.31 13.81 -5.95
C THR A 54 -0.78 14.44 -4.67
N VAL A 55 0.53 14.35 -4.42
CA VAL A 55 1.17 14.94 -3.23
C VAL A 55 0.78 16.41 -3.08
N ASP A 56 0.23 16.74 -1.91
CA ASP A 56 -0.11 18.11 -1.51
C ASP A 56 1.23 18.86 -1.29
N THR A 57 1.79 19.54 -2.31
CA THR A 57 3.02 20.34 -2.21
C THR A 57 2.80 21.75 -1.63
N GLU A 58 1.66 22.00 -0.99
CA GLU A 58 1.35 23.30 -0.42
C GLU A 58 1.45 23.25 1.10
N GLY A 59 2.54 23.79 1.64
CA GLY A 59 2.57 24.24 3.03
C GLY A 59 3.91 24.08 3.74
N ASP A 60 4.66 25.19 3.78
CA ASP A 60 5.51 25.62 4.89
C ASP A 60 6.85 24.89 5.12
N ASP A 61 7.91 25.65 5.42
CA ASP A 61 9.28 25.15 5.73
C ASP A 61 9.34 24.20 6.95
N TYR A 62 8.21 24.05 7.66
CA TYR A 62 7.97 23.14 8.79
C TYR A 62 7.17 21.87 8.41
N ALA A 63 7.04 21.56 7.11
CA ALA A 63 6.10 20.57 6.58
C ALA A 63 6.30 19.14 7.13
N VAL A 64 5.32 18.70 7.91
CA VAL A 64 4.98 17.29 8.10
C VAL A 64 4.68 16.69 6.73
N SER A 65 5.61 15.92 6.15
CA SER A 65 5.38 15.29 4.85
C SER A 65 4.16 14.37 4.93
N SER A 66 3.08 14.74 4.25
CA SER A 66 1.89 13.91 4.11
C SER A 66 2.16 12.87 3.04
N LYS A 67 2.36 11.62 3.44
CA LYS A 67 2.55 10.47 2.55
C LYS A 67 1.28 9.63 2.56
N TYR A 68 0.74 9.30 1.40
CA TYR A 68 -0.36 8.35 1.32
C TYR A 68 0.18 6.92 1.19
N LYS A 69 -0.40 5.99 1.94
CA LYS A 69 -0.10 4.55 1.82
C LYS A 69 -1.34 3.82 1.32
N LEU A 70 -1.17 2.93 0.33
CA LEU A 70 -2.23 2.04 -0.11
C LEU A 70 -2.53 1.02 1.00
N ALA A 71 -3.79 0.88 1.39
CA ALA A 71 -4.21 -0.06 2.42
C ALA A 71 -5.51 -0.79 2.03
N ILE A 72 -5.78 -1.88 2.74
CA ILE A 72 -7.02 -2.66 2.63
C ILE A 72 -7.81 -2.43 3.91
N LEU A 73 -8.99 -1.82 3.79
CA LEU A 73 -9.96 -1.67 4.86
C LEU A 73 -10.85 -2.92 4.95
N PHE A 74 -11.10 -3.39 6.17
CA PHE A 74 -12.08 -4.41 6.48
C PHE A 74 -13.22 -3.76 7.29
N PRO A 75 -14.30 -3.29 6.65
CA PRO A 75 -15.33 -2.54 7.35
C PRO A 75 -16.08 -3.43 8.35
N GLU A 76 -16.36 -2.92 9.56
CA GLU A 76 -17.03 -3.67 10.64
C GLU A 76 -18.39 -4.27 10.18
N LYS A 77 -19.10 -3.54 9.32
CA LYS A 77 -20.45 -3.87 8.87
C LYS A 77 -20.49 -4.51 7.46
N SER A 78 -19.34 -4.88 6.90
CA SER A 78 -19.24 -5.42 5.55
C SER A 78 -18.30 -6.63 5.51
N ASN A 79 -18.69 -7.65 4.74
CA ASN A 79 -17.82 -8.79 4.46
C ASN A 79 -16.94 -8.58 3.21
N SER A 80 -16.92 -7.35 2.66
CA SER A 80 -16.14 -7.01 1.47
C SER A 80 -14.99 -6.09 1.84
N PRO A 81 -13.72 -6.46 1.55
CA PRO A 81 -12.60 -5.56 1.75
C PRO A 81 -12.62 -4.42 0.71
N GLU A 82 -12.04 -3.29 1.09
CA GLU A 82 -11.99 -2.08 0.27
C GLU A 82 -10.56 -1.55 0.17
N LEU A 83 -10.20 -1.02 -1.00
CA LEU A 83 -8.92 -0.32 -1.17
C LEU A 83 -9.10 1.13 -0.70
N ILE A 84 -8.14 1.63 0.08
CA ILE A 84 -8.12 3.00 0.57
C ILE A 84 -6.72 3.60 0.44
N TRP A 85 -6.66 4.94 0.35
CA TRP A 85 -5.43 5.70 0.50
C TRP A 85 -5.37 6.28 1.91
N LEU A 86 -4.50 5.71 2.74
CA LEU A 86 -4.31 6.15 4.12
C LEU A 86 -3.36 7.34 4.16
N LYS A 87 -3.87 8.52 4.54
CA LYS A 87 -3.02 9.70 4.78
C LYS A 87 -2.16 9.45 6.01
N CYS A 88 -0.84 9.43 5.81
CA CYS A 88 0.16 9.21 6.85
C CYS A 88 0.97 10.49 7.04
N PHE A 89 1.22 10.84 8.28
CA PHE A 89 1.99 12.03 8.64
C PHE A 89 3.27 11.62 9.35
N THR A 90 4.40 12.20 8.96
CA THR A 90 5.67 12.11 9.69
C THR A 90 5.87 13.38 10.49
N LYS A 91 5.67 13.32 11.79
CA LYS A 91 6.02 14.43 12.69
C LYS A 91 7.48 14.25 13.08
N SER A 92 8.37 15.15 12.65
CA SER A 92 9.69 15.24 13.25
C SER A 92 9.57 16.07 14.53
N GLU A 93 9.70 15.43 15.69
CA GLU A 93 9.97 16.16 16.92
C GLU A 93 11.48 16.38 16.99
N TYR A 94 11.92 17.62 16.76
CA TYR A 94 13.27 18.05 17.11
C TYR A 94 13.20 18.65 18.51
N ASP A 95 14.01 18.14 19.44
CA ASP A 95 14.42 18.90 20.61
C ASP A 95 15.60 19.77 20.16
N ASP A 96 15.62 21.06 20.50
CA ASP A 96 16.67 22.02 20.08
C ASP A 96 18.04 21.75 20.74
N ASP A 97 18.18 20.64 21.48
CA ASP A 97 19.37 20.26 22.24
C ASP A 97 19.76 18.82 21.84
N TYR A 98 20.98 18.65 21.29
CA TYR A 98 21.76 17.43 21.01
C TYR A 98 22.06 17.00 19.56
N ASP A 99 23.37 16.87 19.31
CA ASP A 99 24.07 16.24 18.18
C ASP A 99 23.83 14.69 18.11
N GLU A 100 22.65 14.24 17.69
CA GLU A 100 22.44 12.83 17.30
C GLU A 100 21.74 12.66 15.94
N PRO A 101 22.03 11.57 15.20
CA PRO A 101 21.61 11.41 13.81
C PRO A 101 20.09 11.31 13.67
N LEU A 102 19.55 12.25 12.90
CA LEU A 102 18.13 12.49 12.63
C LEU A 102 17.40 11.22 12.14
N ASN A 103 16.57 10.65 13.00
CA ASN A 103 15.59 9.65 12.59
C ASN A 103 14.22 10.04 13.15
N PRO A 104 13.25 10.48 12.33
CA PRO A 104 11.94 10.89 12.82
C PRO A 104 11.22 9.69 13.43
N LEU A 105 11.07 9.73 14.75
CA LEU A 105 10.20 8.82 15.50
C LEU A 105 8.74 9.26 15.26
N TYR A 106 7.89 8.30 14.92
CA TYR A 106 6.42 8.35 14.83
C TYR A 106 5.77 8.67 13.48
N HIS A 107 5.03 7.67 12.99
CA HIS A 107 4.04 7.79 11.91
C HIS A 107 2.64 7.82 12.53
N TYR A 108 1.87 8.87 12.25
CA TYR A 108 0.45 8.95 12.63
C TYR A 108 -0.44 8.67 11.41
N TYR A 109 -1.54 7.95 11.64
CA TYR A 109 -2.55 7.61 10.64
C TYR A 109 -3.86 8.33 11.00
N GLN A 110 -4.54 8.96 10.04
CA GLN A 110 -5.89 9.46 10.29
C GLN A 110 -6.87 8.29 10.37
N ASP A 111 -7.76 8.32 11.37
CA ASP A 111 -8.84 7.36 11.53
C ASP A 111 -9.72 7.35 10.29
N ILE A 112 -9.95 6.14 9.75
CA ILE A 112 -10.81 5.92 8.59
C ILE A 112 -12.24 5.83 9.15
N HIS A 113 -13.02 6.90 9.01
CA HIS A 113 -14.43 6.95 9.43
C HIS A 113 -15.33 6.05 8.57
#